data_AF-A0A1N7IFN5-F1
#
_entry.id   AF-A0A1N7IFN5-F1
#
_cell.length_a   1.000
_cell.length_b   1.000
_cell.length_c   1.000
_cell.angle_alpha   90.00
_cell.angle_beta   90.00
_cell.angle_gamma   90.00
#
_symmetry.space_group_name_H-M   'P 1'
#
loop_
_entity.id
_entity.type
_entity.pdbx_description
1 polymer ?
#
loop_
_entity_poly.entity_id
_entity_poly.type
_entity_poly.pdbx_seq_one_letter_code
_entity_poly.pdbx_strand_id
1 'polypeptide(L)'
;MKNVIFLLSLFALNLFCAQELLEKFEQDGKIGLKHQNKIVLPPVYDMILTNILIVTSKANEKNIYDQNLSLLYKNTDFVATSYSEEFDILQIILKDGSMKSYTWNGILNDYSKLIPKKESTESYKESRDDHGSKTYIIEKGAIKEEFNNILSNPEDELIHIKYSINGKDAVFLNNAKKLEIEYTQKRKGHSNDKIIDYGYSEEILFNPLKIQYIISKQGSKYGVWDFKERKMILPFEYKKIISYQNYLNLEKNGLYTYYPNIGMEPKYKKLEPYIGNFARFETPDGKKGWVDRKGKEYFDQ
;
A
#
# COMPACT_ATOMS: atom_id res chain seq x y z
N MET A 1 29.00 -45.08 -36.02
CA MET A 1 28.17 -44.61 -34.88
C MET A 1 29.07 -44.01 -33.81
N LYS A 2 29.41 -42.73 -33.91
CA LYS A 2 30.04 -41.92 -32.85
C LYS A 2 29.72 -40.46 -33.15
N ASN A 3 28.56 -40.00 -32.70
CA ASN A 3 28.15 -38.60 -32.66
C ASN A 3 27.40 -38.41 -31.34
N VAL A 4 27.36 -37.18 -30.85
CA VAL A 4 26.53 -36.69 -29.74
C VAL A 4 27.14 -36.81 -28.33
N ILE A 5 28.30 -36.18 -28.07
CA ILE A 5 28.62 -35.58 -26.75
C ILE A 5 29.59 -34.41 -26.95
N PHE A 6 29.14 -33.27 -27.49
CA PHE A 6 29.90 -32.00 -27.41
C PHE A 6 28.99 -30.78 -27.66
N LEU A 7 27.82 -30.74 -27.01
CA LEU A 7 26.84 -29.65 -27.18
C LEU A 7 26.05 -29.35 -25.91
N LEU A 8 26.69 -29.49 -24.75
CA LEU A 8 26.08 -29.28 -23.43
C LEU A 8 27.00 -28.51 -22.47
N SER A 9 27.83 -27.61 -23.00
CA SER A 9 28.55 -26.58 -22.22
C SER A 9 28.18 -25.15 -22.61
N LEU A 10 27.18 -24.97 -23.50
CA LEU A 10 26.68 -23.65 -23.92
C LEU A 10 25.47 -23.14 -23.11
N PHE A 11 25.02 -23.88 -22.10
CA PHE A 11 23.80 -23.55 -21.34
C PHE A 11 24.03 -23.07 -19.89
N ALA A 12 25.28 -22.79 -19.49
CA ALA A 12 25.63 -22.42 -18.11
C ALA A 12 26.42 -21.11 -17.97
N LEU A 13 26.28 -20.18 -18.93
CA LEU A 13 26.39 -18.75 -18.68
C LEU A 13 24.95 -18.25 -18.72
N ASN A 14 24.16 -18.38 -17.65
CA ASN A 14 24.03 -17.29 -16.68
C ASN A 14 24.37 -15.91 -17.29
N LEU A 15 23.72 -15.58 -18.40
CA LEU A 15 23.32 -14.23 -18.76
C LEU A 15 22.33 -13.74 -17.70
N PHE A 16 22.79 -13.64 -16.45
CA PHE A 16 22.44 -12.46 -15.68
C PHE A 16 23.09 -11.33 -16.47
N CYS A 17 22.31 -10.74 -17.38
CA CYS A 17 22.53 -9.34 -17.72
C CYS A 17 22.42 -8.62 -16.38
N ALA A 18 23.53 -8.53 -15.64
CA ALA A 18 23.72 -7.48 -14.68
C ALA A 18 23.56 -6.22 -15.53
N GLN A 19 22.34 -5.69 -15.56
CA GLN A 19 22.12 -4.35 -16.07
C GLN A 19 23.08 -3.50 -15.26
N GLU A 20 24.17 -3.07 -15.90
CA GLU A 20 25.16 -2.25 -15.22
C GLU A 20 24.43 -0.98 -14.79
N LEU A 21 24.24 -0.87 -13.48
CA LEU A 21 23.43 0.17 -12.89
C LEU A 21 24.13 1.51 -13.10
N LEU A 22 23.36 2.56 -13.34
CA LEU A 22 23.86 3.92 -13.35
C LEU A 22 24.46 4.25 -11.98
N GLU A 23 25.72 4.64 -11.97
CA GLU A 23 26.42 5.01 -10.74
C GLU A 23 26.29 6.52 -10.51
N LYS A 24 25.80 6.91 -9.33
CA LYS A 24 25.86 8.29 -8.86
C LYS A 24 27.30 8.65 -8.48
N PHE A 25 27.71 9.86 -8.81
CA PHE A 25 28.97 10.43 -8.34
C PHE A 25 28.77 11.90 -7.97
N GLU A 26 29.60 12.41 -7.06
CA GLU A 26 29.53 13.79 -6.58
C GLU A 26 30.82 14.53 -6.94
N GLN A 27 30.67 15.78 -7.38
CA GLN A 27 31.76 16.71 -7.63
C GLN A 27 31.30 18.12 -7.25
N ASP A 28 32.08 18.84 -6.44
CA ASP A 28 31.80 20.20 -6.00
C ASP A 28 30.40 20.39 -5.37
N GLY A 29 29.94 19.38 -4.61
CA GLY A 29 28.61 19.38 -3.98
C GLY A 29 27.44 19.17 -4.93
N LYS A 30 27.71 18.75 -6.17
CA LYS A 30 26.71 18.45 -7.19
C LYS A 30 26.78 16.99 -7.61
N ILE A 31 25.64 16.42 -7.95
CA ILE A 31 25.47 15.01 -8.28
C ILE A 31 25.40 14.84 -9.79
N GLY A 32 26.13 13.86 -10.32
CA GLY A 32 26.08 13.40 -11.71
C GLY A 32 25.83 11.89 -11.78
N LEU A 33 25.68 11.37 -13.01
CA LEU A 33 25.58 9.93 -13.29
C LEU A 33 26.67 9.49 -14.26
N LYS A 34 27.23 8.31 -14.01
CA LYS A 34 28.15 7.63 -14.92
C LYS A 34 27.69 6.20 -15.21
N HIS A 35 28.06 5.70 -16.38
CA HIS A 35 27.90 4.32 -16.81
C HIS A 35 29.23 3.84 -17.37
N GLN A 36 29.81 2.77 -16.84
CA GLN A 36 31.13 2.27 -17.27
C GLN A 36 32.23 3.36 -17.23
N ASN A 37 32.28 4.16 -16.16
CA ASN A 37 33.16 5.33 -16.02
C ASN A 37 32.98 6.46 -17.05
N LYS A 38 32.02 6.35 -17.97
CA LYS A 38 31.63 7.44 -18.86
C LYS A 38 30.56 8.29 -18.18
N ILE A 39 30.79 9.59 -18.09
CA ILE A 39 29.80 10.55 -17.59
C ILE A 39 28.61 10.58 -18.56
N VAL A 40 27.43 10.26 -18.06
CA VAL A 40 26.17 10.29 -18.83
C VAL A 40 25.25 11.44 -18.39
N LEU A 41 25.36 11.87 -17.13
CA LEU A 41 24.85 13.16 -16.66
C LEU A 41 25.97 13.90 -15.91
N PRO A 42 26.27 15.17 -16.27
CA PRO A 42 27.31 15.93 -15.58
C PRO A 42 26.90 16.24 -14.13
N PRO A 43 27.87 16.47 -13.22
CA PRO A 43 27.61 16.77 -11.82
C PRO A 43 27.15 18.23 -11.68
N VAL A 44 25.90 18.51 -12.04
CA VAL A 44 25.29 19.86 -11.99
C VAL A 44 23.96 19.88 -11.23
N TYR A 45 23.55 18.73 -10.71
CA TYR A 45 22.26 18.55 -10.05
C TYR A 45 22.41 18.60 -8.53
N ASP A 46 21.40 19.15 -7.88
CA ASP A 46 21.31 19.17 -6.41
C ASP A 46 20.84 17.81 -5.88
N MET A 47 20.06 17.08 -6.68
CA MET A 47 19.51 15.77 -6.34
C MET A 47 19.34 14.93 -7.60
N ILE A 48 19.65 13.63 -7.50
CA ILE A 48 19.26 12.62 -8.49
C ILE A 48 18.66 11.40 -7.77
N LEU A 49 17.47 10.99 -8.18
CA LEU A 49 16.82 9.71 -7.83
C LEU A 49 16.92 8.77 -9.03
N THR A 50 17.23 7.50 -8.80
CA THR A 50 17.54 6.50 -9.85
C THR A 50 16.75 5.21 -9.60
N ASN A 51 15.46 5.37 -9.35
CA ASN A 51 14.56 4.25 -9.05
C ASN A 51 14.03 3.72 -10.39
N ILE A 52 12.71 3.62 -10.59
CA ILE A 52 12.12 3.25 -11.89
C ILE A 52 12.47 4.20 -13.03
N LEU A 53 12.73 5.47 -12.70
CA LEU A 53 13.02 6.56 -13.60
C LEU A 53 14.11 7.42 -12.95
N ILE A 54 14.76 8.24 -13.77
CA ILE A 54 15.78 9.15 -13.30
C ILE A 54 15.12 10.51 -13.07
N VAL A 55 14.98 10.90 -11.82
CA VAL A 55 14.45 12.22 -11.44
C VAL A 55 15.61 13.09 -11.01
N THR A 56 15.78 14.21 -11.69
CA THR A 56 16.84 15.18 -11.37
C THR A 56 16.23 16.48 -10.85
N SER A 57 16.93 17.15 -9.95
CA SER A 57 16.59 18.49 -9.47
C SER A 57 17.80 19.39 -9.62
N LYS A 58 17.61 20.55 -10.26
CA LYS A 58 18.61 21.60 -10.39
C LYS A 58 17.94 22.96 -10.17
N ALA A 59 18.24 23.61 -9.06
CA ALA A 59 17.52 24.80 -8.60
C ALA A 59 15.99 24.54 -8.61
N ASN A 60 15.23 25.30 -9.41
CA ASN A 60 13.78 25.16 -9.54
C ASN A 60 13.35 24.24 -10.70
N GLU A 61 14.29 23.65 -11.43
CA GLU A 61 14.01 22.74 -12.54
C GLU A 61 14.04 21.30 -12.06
N LYS A 62 13.00 20.54 -12.43
CA LYS A 62 12.97 19.09 -12.23
C LYS A 62 12.70 18.40 -13.56
N ASN A 63 13.54 17.42 -13.87
CA ASN A 63 13.44 16.62 -15.08
C ASN A 63 13.28 15.15 -14.74
N ILE A 64 12.47 14.45 -15.54
CA ILE A 64 12.28 13.01 -15.45
C ILE A 64 12.78 12.41 -16.75
N TYR A 65 13.65 11.41 -16.62
CA TYR A 65 14.17 10.63 -17.75
C TYR A 65 13.80 9.16 -17.57
N ASP A 66 13.69 8.44 -18.68
CA ASP A 66 13.73 6.98 -18.65
C ASP A 66 15.13 6.46 -18.29
N GLN A 67 15.29 5.15 -18.18
CA GLN A 67 16.58 4.51 -17.87
C GLN A 67 17.61 4.67 -19.00
N ASN A 68 17.17 5.00 -20.22
CA ASN A 68 18.03 5.30 -21.36
C ASN A 68 18.39 6.80 -21.46
N LEU A 69 18.04 7.59 -20.43
CA LEU A 69 18.21 9.04 -20.38
C LEU A 69 17.40 9.82 -21.43
N SER A 70 16.35 9.23 -22.00
CA SER A 70 15.38 9.96 -22.82
C SER A 70 14.52 10.83 -21.90
N LEU A 71 14.40 12.12 -22.24
CA LEU A 71 13.63 13.07 -21.46
C LEU A 71 12.12 12.78 -21.58
N LEU A 72 11.49 12.38 -20.48
CA LEU A 72 10.05 12.12 -20.40
C LEU A 72 9.25 13.34 -19.95
N TYR A 73 9.86 14.16 -19.10
CA TYR A 73 9.24 15.37 -18.57
C TYR A 73 10.30 16.40 -18.22
N LYS A 74 10.07 17.65 -18.63
CA LYS A 74 10.89 18.81 -18.29
C LYS A 74 9.97 19.94 -17.89
N ASN A 75 9.92 20.28 -16.60
CA ASN A 75 9.22 21.48 -16.18
C ASN A 75 9.58 21.95 -14.76
N THR A 76 9.39 23.24 -14.52
CA THR A 76 9.43 23.91 -13.21
C THR A 76 8.10 23.84 -12.46
N ASP A 77 7.07 23.23 -13.05
CA ASP A 77 5.71 23.19 -12.50
C ASP A 77 5.47 22.05 -11.51
N PHE A 78 6.53 21.49 -10.98
CA PHE A 78 6.47 20.40 -10.02
C PHE A 78 6.05 20.89 -8.63
N VAL A 79 4.91 20.41 -8.12
CA VAL A 79 4.45 20.69 -6.75
C VAL A 79 4.91 19.58 -5.81
N ALA A 80 4.66 18.32 -6.19
CA ALA A 80 5.01 17.15 -5.38
C ALA A 80 5.35 15.93 -6.25
N THR A 81 6.19 15.06 -5.70
CA THR A 81 6.48 13.70 -6.22
C THR A 81 6.15 12.69 -5.14
N SER A 82 5.59 11.55 -5.53
CA SER A 82 5.65 10.33 -4.71
C SER A 82 6.12 9.20 -5.59
N TYR A 83 7.13 8.48 -5.12
CA TYR A 83 7.46 7.18 -5.66
C TYR A 83 6.65 6.13 -4.89
N SER A 84 6.40 4.97 -5.51
CA SER A 84 5.85 3.81 -4.83
C SER A 84 6.63 2.61 -5.31
N GLU A 85 7.44 2.06 -4.40
CA GLU A 85 8.27 0.89 -4.65
C GLU A 85 7.46 -0.34 -5.00
N GLU A 86 6.35 -0.57 -4.29
CA GLU A 86 5.50 -1.75 -4.48
C GLU A 86 4.91 -1.84 -5.89
N PHE A 87 4.60 -0.69 -6.50
CA PHE A 87 3.94 -0.63 -7.80
C PHE A 87 4.85 -0.18 -8.94
N ASP A 88 6.11 0.15 -8.67
CA ASP A 88 7.02 0.74 -9.64
C ASP A 88 6.41 1.96 -10.36
N ILE A 89 5.81 2.87 -9.58
CA ILE A 89 5.13 4.08 -10.09
C ILE A 89 5.71 5.35 -9.49
N LEU A 90 5.94 6.34 -10.35
CA LEU A 90 6.23 7.72 -9.97
C LEU A 90 5.00 8.58 -10.27
N GLN A 91 4.44 9.21 -9.23
CA GLN A 91 3.34 10.16 -9.37
C GLN A 91 3.83 11.57 -9.11
N ILE A 92 3.32 12.50 -9.93
CA ILE A 92 3.72 13.89 -9.89
C ILE A 92 2.49 14.78 -9.89
N ILE A 93 2.46 15.79 -9.03
CA ILE A 93 1.44 16.84 -9.01
C ILE A 93 2.05 18.09 -9.64
N LEU A 94 1.31 18.69 -10.56
CA LEU A 94 1.70 19.88 -11.29
C LEU A 94 1.03 21.14 -10.71
N LYS A 95 1.59 22.32 -10.98
CA LYS A 95 1.05 23.62 -10.51
C LYS A 95 -0.35 23.93 -11.03
N ASP A 96 -0.76 23.33 -12.15
CA ASP A 96 -2.13 23.45 -12.66
C ASP A 96 -3.13 22.55 -11.92
N GLY A 97 -2.68 21.83 -10.89
CA GLY A 97 -3.48 20.88 -10.11
C GLY A 97 -3.65 19.52 -10.78
N SER A 98 -3.07 19.30 -11.98
CA SER A 98 -3.12 18.00 -12.63
C SER A 98 -2.10 17.04 -12.02
N MET A 99 -2.36 15.74 -12.16
CA MET A 99 -1.46 14.68 -11.73
C MET A 99 -1.04 13.85 -12.93
N LYS A 100 0.24 13.45 -13.00
CA LYS A 100 0.73 12.47 -13.97
C LYS A 100 1.35 11.28 -13.24
N SER A 101 1.11 10.08 -13.76
CA SER A 101 1.76 8.86 -13.28
C SER A 101 2.68 8.31 -14.36
N TYR A 102 3.83 7.80 -13.93
CA TYR A 102 4.80 7.16 -14.79
C TYR A 102 5.14 5.77 -14.24
N THR A 103 5.32 4.84 -15.16
CA THR A 103 5.93 3.53 -14.93
C THR A 103 7.30 3.49 -15.60
N TRP A 104 8.03 2.39 -15.44
CA TRP A 104 9.25 2.15 -16.22
C TRP A 104 9.02 2.14 -17.75
N ASN A 105 7.79 1.88 -18.20
CA ASN A 105 7.38 1.92 -19.62
C ASN A 105 6.93 3.32 -20.10
N GLY A 106 6.99 4.35 -19.25
CA GLY A 106 6.53 5.71 -19.57
C GLY A 106 5.22 6.10 -18.90
N ILE A 107 4.53 7.10 -19.49
CA ILE A 107 3.34 7.75 -18.91
C ILE A 107 2.15 6.78 -18.85
N LEU A 108 1.53 6.68 -17.68
CA LEU A 108 0.27 5.98 -17.49
C LEU A 108 -0.90 6.96 -17.63
N ASN A 109 -1.68 6.80 -18.69
CA ASN A 109 -2.86 7.63 -18.94
C ASN A 109 -4.15 7.08 -18.32
N ASP A 110 -4.15 5.81 -17.88
CA ASP A 110 -5.33 5.14 -17.32
C ASP A 110 -5.03 4.59 -15.92
N TYR A 111 -5.42 5.37 -14.92
CA TYR A 111 -5.21 5.06 -13.52
C TYR A 111 -6.11 3.92 -13.01
N SER A 112 -7.18 3.57 -13.74
CA SER A 112 -8.05 2.44 -13.35
C SER A 112 -7.33 1.09 -13.48
N LYS A 113 -6.25 1.05 -14.28
CA LYS A 113 -5.36 -0.11 -14.41
C LYS A 113 -4.37 -0.24 -13.26
N LEU A 114 -4.25 0.79 -12.41
CA LEU A 114 -3.60 0.69 -11.09
C LEU A 114 -4.56 0.00 -10.13
N ILE A 115 -4.98 -1.21 -10.50
CA ILE A 115 -5.65 -2.08 -9.56
C ILE A 115 -4.53 -2.47 -8.59
N PRO A 116 -4.62 -2.11 -7.29
CA PRO A 116 -3.70 -2.65 -6.29
C PRO A 116 -3.64 -4.14 -6.53
N LYS A 117 -2.44 -4.74 -6.59
CA LYS A 117 -2.32 -6.20 -6.75
C LYS A 117 -3.35 -6.80 -5.82
N LYS A 118 -4.38 -7.42 -6.42
CA LYS A 118 -5.40 -8.14 -5.67
C LYS A 118 -4.57 -9.06 -4.78
N GLU A 119 -4.77 -9.00 -3.47
CA GLU A 119 -4.06 -9.87 -2.53
C GLU A 119 -3.96 -11.23 -3.18
N SER A 120 -2.73 -11.66 -3.48
CA SER A 120 -2.56 -13.00 -3.99
C SER A 120 -3.07 -13.88 -2.87
N THR A 121 -4.23 -14.50 -3.08
CA THR A 121 -4.66 -15.67 -2.34
C THR A 121 -3.70 -16.85 -2.56
N GLU A 122 -2.58 -16.64 -3.25
CA GLU A 122 -1.46 -17.55 -3.35
C GLU A 122 -0.85 -17.69 -1.95
N SER A 123 -1.42 -18.62 -1.21
CA SER A 123 -0.77 -19.29 -0.11
C SER A 123 0.63 -19.71 -0.57
N TYR A 124 1.64 -19.12 0.06
CA TYR A 124 3.02 -19.54 -0.07
C TYR A 124 3.09 -21.05 0.24
N LYS A 125 3.16 -21.88 -0.80
CA LYS A 125 3.35 -23.32 -0.65
C LYS A 125 4.83 -23.59 -0.44
N GLU A 126 5.28 -23.44 0.80
CA GLU A 126 6.54 -24.06 1.24
C GLU A 126 6.31 -25.00 2.42
N SER A 127 6.68 -26.25 2.17
CA SER A 127 6.95 -27.32 3.12
C SER A 127 5.75 -27.93 3.85
N ARG A 128 5.99 -29.11 4.45
CA ARG A 128 5.02 -30.03 5.07
C ARG A 128 4.47 -29.46 6.39
N ASP A 129 3.86 -28.29 6.32
CA ASP A 129 3.24 -27.65 7.47
C ASP A 129 1.77 -28.07 7.55
N ASP A 130 1.30 -28.31 8.78
CA ASP A 130 -0.10 -28.61 9.05
C ASP A 130 -0.95 -27.36 8.75
N HIS A 131 -1.74 -27.44 7.69
CA HIS A 131 -2.71 -26.41 7.32
C HIS A 131 -4.01 -26.61 8.10
N GLY A 132 -4.51 -25.53 8.69
CA GLY A 132 -5.84 -25.47 9.29
C GLY A 132 -6.57 -24.21 8.85
N SER A 133 -7.90 -24.19 9.01
CA SER A 133 -8.68 -22.97 8.85
C SER A 133 -9.52 -22.65 10.08
N LYS A 134 -9.67 -21.36 10.36
CA LYS A 134 -10.56 -20.80 11.37
C LYS A 134 -11.67 -20.05 10.66
N THR A 135 -12.91 -20.37 11.00
CA THR A 135 -14.09 -19.68 10.52
C THR A 135 -14.65 -18.83 11.65
N TYR A 136 -14.79 -17.52 11.44
CA TYR A 136 -15.46 -16.60 12.33
C TYR A 136 -16.85 -16.25 11.78
N ILE A 137 -17.88 -16.39 12.60
CA ILE A 137 -19.28 -16.11 12.25
C ILE A 137 -19.83 -15.05 13.20
N ILE A 138 -20.38 -13.97 12.64
CA ILE A 138 -21.08 -12.94 13.40
C ILE A 138 -22.51 -13.40 13.67
N GLU A 139 -22.79 -13.67 14.94
CA GLU A 139 -24.13 -13.95 15.46
C GLU A 139 -24.64 -12.76 16.28
N LYS A 140 -25.90 -12.79 16.70
CA LYS A 140 -26.54 -11.66 17.40
C LYS A 140 -25.83 -11.35 18.72
N GLY A 141 -24.90 -10.38 18.69
CA GLY A 141 -24.12 -9.93 19.85
C GLY A 141 -22.91 -10.79 20.19
N ALA A 142 -22.49 -11.70 19.31
CA ALA A 142 -21.35 -12.59 19.55
C ALA A 142 -20.60 -12.90 18.25
N ILE A 143 -19.33 -13.27 18.39
CA ILE A 143 -18.57 -13.91 17.31
C ILE A 143 -18.31 -15.34 17.75
N LYS A 144 -18.77 -16.26 16.91
CA LYS A 144 -18.48 -17.68 17.06
C LYS A 144 -17.24 -18.00 16.22
N GLU A 145 -16.27 -18.65 16.84
CA GLU A 145 -15.10 -19.20 16.16
C GLU A 145 -15.32 -20.70 15.98
N GLU A 146 -15.18 -21.19 14.75
CA GLU A 146 -15.23 -22.60 14.37
C GLU A 146 -13.86 -23.00 13.82
N PHE A 147 -13.33 -24.13 14.28
CA PHE A 147 -12.05 -24.65 13.84
C PHE A 147 -12.25 -25.83 12.90
N ASN A 148 -11.64 -25.77 11.72
CA ASN A 148 -11.52 -26.90 10.81
C ASN A 148 -10.05 -27.32 10.81
N ASN A 149 -9.69 -28.26 11.68
CA ASN A 149 -8.36 -28.86 11.70
C ASN A 149 -8.46 -30.38 11.53
N ILE A 150 -7.63 -30.96 10.68
CA ILE A 150 -7.68 -32.40 10.34
C ILE A 150 -6.99 -33.24 11.45
N LEU A 151 -6.21 -32.63 12.36
CA LEU A 151 -5.29 -33.35 13.25
C LEU A 151 -5.19 -32.85 14.71
N SER A 152 -6.19 -32.16 15.24
CA SER A 152 -6.19 -31.76 16.67
C SER A 152 -7.47 -32.24 17.33
N ASN A 153 -7.34 -32.97 18.45
CA ASN A 153 -8.47 -33.41 19.26
C ASN A 153 -9.37 -32.19 19.59
N PRO A 154 -10.68 -32.27 19.30
CA PRO A 154 -11.62 -31.14 19.35
C PRO A 154 -12.03 -30.71 20.77
N GLU A 155 -11.18 -30.91 21.78
CA GLU A 155 -11.46 -30.47 23.16
C GLU A 155 -11.04 -29.02 23.43
N ASP A 156 -10.38 -28.34 22.48
CA ASP A 156 -10.16 -26.90 22.57
C ASP A 156 -11.47 -26.16 22.28
N GLU A 157 -12.14 -25.79 23.38
CA GLU A 157 -13.41 -25.08 23.47
C GLU A 157 -13.59 -23.99 22.38
N LEU A 158 -14.74 -23.99 21.71
CA LEU A 158 -15.18 -22.88 20.87
C LEU A 158 -15.07 -21.58 21.66
N ILE A 159 -14.10 -20.73 21.31
CA ILE A 159 -13.89 -19.47 22.01
C ILE A 159 -15.04 -18.54 21.64
N HIS A 160 -16.01 -18.40 22.56
CA HIS A 160 -17.04 -17.40 22.44
C HIS A 160 -16.45 -16.02 22.79
N ILE A 161 -16.01 -15.30 21.75
CA ILE A 161 -15.60 -13.91 21.92
C ILE A 161 -16.86 -13.08 22.11
N LYS A 162 -17.05 -12.59 23.34
CA LYS A 162 -18.11 -11.62 23.66
C LYS A 162 -17.78 -10.29 22.96
N TYR A 163 -18.50 -10.01 21.88
CA TYR A 163 -18.49 -8.70 21.22
C TYR A 163 -19.26 -7.72 22.11
N SER A 164 -18.54 -6.91 22.85
CA SER A 164 -19.07 -6.06 23.93
C SER A 164 -19.82 -4.82 23.44
N ILE A 165 -20.30 -4.81 22.20
CA ILE A 165 -20.87 -3.62 21.59
C ILE A 165 -22.36 -3.79 21.40
N ASN A 166 -23.12 -2.79 21.86
CA ASN A 166 -24.57 -2.64 21.63
C ASN A 166 -24.94 -2.35 20.16
N GLY A 167 -24.05 -2.65 19.23
CA GLY A 167 -24.19 -2.41 17.80
C GLY A 167 -25.03 -3.50 17.14
N LYS A 168 -25.87 -3.07 16.20
CA LYS A 168 -26.63 -3.89 15.27
C LYS A 168 -25.89 -3.94 13.92
N ASP A 169 -26.34 -4.83 13.03
CA ASP A 169 -25.89 -4.93 11.63
C ASP A 169 -24.37 -5.09 11.46
N ALA A 170 -23.74 -5.86 12.36
CA ALA A 170 -22.30 -6.10 12.30
C ALA A 170 -21.91 -6.91 11.05
N VAL A 171 -20.85 -6.46 10.36
CA VAL A 171 -20.22 -7.12 9.22
C VAL A 171 -18.69 -7.00 9.32
N PHE A 172 -17.98 -8.00 8.81
CA PHE A 172 -16.54 -7.88 8.57
C PHE A 172 -16.26 -6.83 7.48
N LEU A 173 -15.02 -6.36 7.38
CA LEU A 173 -14.63 -5.36 6.37
C LEU A 173 -14.90 -5.77 4.91
N ASN A 174 -14.94 -7.06 4.64
CA ASN A 174 -15.30 -7.62 3.33
C ASN A 174 -16.82 -7.65 3.08
N ASN A 175 -17.62 -7.01 3.94
CA ASN A 175 -19.09 -7.00 3.95
C ASN A 175 -19.76 -8.37 4.16
N ALA A 176 -19.02 -9.38 4.63
CA ALA A 176 -19.57 -10.68 4.97
C ALA A 176 -19.92 -10.78 6.46
N LYS A 177 -20.82 -11.71 6.81
CA LYS A 177 -21.08 -12.14 8.20
C LYS A 177 -20.28 -13.38 8.61
N LYS A 178 -19.51 -13.94 7.67
CA LYS A 178 -18.63 -15.09 7.86
C LYS A 178 -17.26 -14.74 7.27
N LEU A 179 -16.19 -15.02 8.00
CA LEU A 179 -14.81 -14.83 7.58
C LEU A 179 -14.05 -16.13 7.82
N GLU A 180 -13.46 -16.69 6.78
CA GLU A 180 -12.55 -17.83 6.89
C GLU A 180 -11.10 -17.33 6.81
N ILE A 181 -10.27 -17.77 7.74
CA ILE A 181 -8.85 -17.44 7.83
C ILE A 181 -8.09 -18.77 7.82
N GLU A 182 -7.34 -18.99 6.74
CA GLU A 182 -6.38 -20.09 6.67
C GLU A 182 -5.13 -19.72 7.49
N TYR A 183 -4.58 -20.70 8.21
CA TYR A 183 -3.32 -20.52 8.93
C TYR A 183 -2.42 -21.73 8.76
N THR A 184 -1.12 -21.45 8.79
CA THR A 184 -0.07 -22.46 8.78
C THR A 184 0.52 -22.55 10.18
N GLN A 185 0.36 -23.68 10.87
CA GLN A 185 1.03 -23.88 12.17
C GLN A 185 2.49 -24.25 11.94
N LYS A 186 3.37 -23.25 11.87
CA LYS A 186 4.81 -23.51 12.02
C LYS A 186 5.06 -23.92 13.47
N ARG A 187 5.52 -25.16 13.71
CA ARG A 187 6.04 -25.56 15.03
C ARG A 187 7.14 -24.56 15.41
N LYS A 188 6.90 -23.76 16.46
CA LYS A 188 7.82 -22.69 16.89
C LYS A 188 9.20 -23.26 17.24
N GLY A 189 10.16 -23.13 16.32
CA GLY A 189 11.55 -22.94 16.71
C GLY A 189 11.65 -21.63 17.48
N HIS A 190 12.23 -21.65 18.69
CA HIS A 190 12.45 -20.46 19.49
C HIS A 190 13.44 -19.53 18.77
N SER A 191 12.96 -18.51 18.06
CA SER A 191 13.77 -17.33 17.76
C SER A 191 13.12 -16.12 18.41
N ASN A 192 13.90 -15.44 19.24
CA ASN A 192 13.52 -14.27 20.04
C ASN A 192 13.82 -12.97 19.28
N ASP A 193 13.49 -12.91 18.00
CA ASP A 193 13.76 -11.71 17.23
C ASP A 193 12.58 -10.75 17.38
N LYS A 194 12.74 -9.83 18.32
CA LYS A 194 11.93 -8.61 18.39
C LYS A 194 12.18 -7.82 17.11
N ILE A 195 11.22 -7.85 16.20
CA ILE A 195 11.17 -6.90 15.08
C ILE A 195 10.90 -5.53 15.70
N ILE A 196 11.94 -4.70 15.70
CA ILE A 196 11.83 -3.30 16.10
C ILE A 196 11.24 -2.57 14.90
N ASP A 197 9.99 -2.13 15.04
CA ASP A 197 9.23 -1.41 14.02
C ASP A 197 9.70 0.06 13.98
N TYR A 198 10.62 0.36 13.06
CA TYR A 198 11.17 1.70 12.85
C TYR A 198 10.41 2.42 11.74
N GLY A 199 9.45 3.28 12.12
CA GLY A 199 8.96 4.38 11.28
C GLY A 199 7.92 4.01 10.20
N TYR A 200 7.13 4.99 9.79
CA TYR A 200 6.14 4.88 8.70
C TYR A 200 6.84 4.53 7.37
N SER A 201 7.03 3.25 7.06
CA SER A 201 7.37 2.81 5.70
C SER A 201 6.17 3.03 4.76
N GLU A 202 6.40 3.24 3.47
CA GLU A 202 5.31 3.35 2.49
C GLU A 202 4.41 2.10 2.53
N GLU A 203 5.00 0.93 2.78
CA GLU A 203 4.32 -0.35 2.97
C GLU A 203 3.17 -0.26 4.00
N ILE A 204 3.37 0.43 5.13
CA ILE A 204 2.32 0.61 6.16
C ILE A 204 1.09 1.37 5.62
N LEU A 205 1.28 2.33 4.70
CA LEU A 205 0.18 3.12 4.13
C LEU A 205 -0.59 2.38 3.03
N PHE A 206 -0.02 1.29 2.52
CA PHE A 206 -0.64 0.41 1.53
C PHE A 206 -1.13 -0.90 2.14
N ASN A 207 -0.70 -1.24 3.35
CA ASN A 207 -1.10 -2.43 4.05
C ASN A 207 -2.63 -2.56 4.11
N PRO A 208 -3.17 -3.73 3.76
CA PRO A 208 -4.59 -4.01 3.92
C PRO A 208 -5.05 -3.75 5.34
N LEU A 209 -6.29 -3.28 5.48
CA LEU A 209 -6.91 -3.20 6.79
C LEU A 209 -6.97 -4.59 7.40
N LYS A 210 -6.82 -4.67 8.73
CA LYS A 210 -6.90 -5.95 9.41
C LYS A 210 -8.27 -6.59 9.14
N ILE A 211 -8.26 -7.78 8.55
CA ILE A 211 -9.46 -8.57 8.25
C ILE A 211 -10.33 -8.83 9.48
N GLN A 212 -9.76 -8.70 10.68
CA GLN A 212 -10.43 -8.83 11.97
C GLN A 212 -11.24 -7.60 12.42
N TYR A 213 -11.32 -6.55 11.60
CA TYR A 213 -12.14 -5.39 11.91
C TYR A 213 -13.61 -5.64 11.55
N ILE A 214 -14.49 -5.15 12.42
CA ILE A 214 -15.93 -5.24 12.28
C ILE A 214 -16.50 -3.83 12.24
N ILE A 215 -17.26 -3.54 11.17
CA ILE A 215 -18.09 -2.35 11.09
C ILE A 215 -19.46 -2.71 11.68
N SER A 216 -19.95 -1.88 12.58
CA SER A 216 -21.26 -2.08 13.20
C SER A 216 -21.96 -0.75 13.39
N LYS A 217 -23.27 -0.80 13.67
CA LYS A 217 -24.14 0.37 13.78
C LYS A 217 -24.83 0.43 15.15
N GLN A 218 -24.69 1.52 15.89
CA GLN A 218 -25.44 1.79 17.12
C GLN A 218 -26.33 3.02 16.90
N GLY A 219 -27.65 2.83 16.99
CA GLY A 219 -28.60 3.87 16.61
C GLY A 219 -28.43 4.25 15.13
N SER A 220 -28.18 5.53 14.84
CA SER A 220 -27.91 6.03 13.48
C SER A 220 -26.42 6.21 13.16
N LYS A 221 -25.53 5.69 14.01
CA LYS A 221 -24.08 5.92 13.92
C LYS A 221 -23.33 4.60 13.76
N TYR A 222 -22.18 4.67 13.11
CA TYR A 222 -21.29 3.56 12.83
C TYR A 222 -19.99 3.70 13.61
N GLY A 223 -19.41 2.56 13.96
CA GLY A 223 -18.10 2.42 14.61
C GLY A 223 -17.38 1.18 14.11
N VAL A 224 -16.11 1.04 14.51
CA VAL A 224 -15.25 -0.10 14.15
C VAL A 224 -14.62 -0.71 15.38
N TRP A 225 -14.66 -2.03 15.45
CA TRP A 225 -14.08 -2.82 16.53
C TRP A 225 -13.09 -3.84 16.00
N ASP A 226 -12.01 -4.04 16.75
CA ASP A 226 -11.07 -5.13 16.53
C ASP A 226 -11.44 -6.28 17.46
N PHE A 227 -11.90 -7.40 16.90
CA PHE A 227 -12.39 -8.51 17.72
C PHE A 227 -11.29 -9.33 18.39
N LYS A 228 -10.10 -9.32 17.80
CA LYS A 228 -8.96 -10.05 18.33
C LYS A 228 -8.35 -9.29 19.50
N GLU A 229 -8.17 -7.98 19.34
CA GLU A 229 -7.66 -7.08 20.38
C GLU A 229 -8.74 -6.64 21.38
N ARG A 230 -10.00 -6.98 21.11
CA ARG A 230 -11.18 -6.65 21.94
C ARG A 230 -11.31 -5.17 22.27
N LYS A 231 -10.96 -4.29 21.32
CA LYS A 231 -10.98 -2.83 21.53
C LYS A 231 -11.70 -2.10 20.41
N MET A 232 -12.34 -0.99 20.75
CA MET A 232 -12.83 -0.07 19.73
C MET A 232 -11.67 0.61 19.03
N ILE A 233 -11.76 0.62 17.70
CA ILE A 233 -10.84 1.33 16.82
C ILE A 233 -11.44 2.68 16.45
N LEU A 234 -12.72 2.70 16.06
CA LEU A 234 -13.47 3.90 15.72
C LEU A 234 -14.76 3.98 16.54
N PRO A 235 -15.04 5.09 17.25
CA PRO A 235 -16.27 5.23 18.03
C PRO A 235 -17.55 5.33 17.20
N PHE A 236 -18.70 5.07 17.82
CA PHE A 236 -20.04 5.18 17.23
C PHE A 236 -20.49 6.64 17.02
N GLU A 237 -19.74 7.39 16.23
CA GLU A 237 -19.99 8.79 15.96
C GLU A 237 -20.13 9.12 14.46
N TYR A 238 -19.71 8.19 13.61
CA TYR A 238 -19.72 8.34 12.16
C TYR A 238 -21.11 8.07 11.59
N LYS A 239 -21.55 8.90 10.64
CA LYS A 239 -22.81 8.70 9.92
C LYS A 239 -22.70 7.57 8.89
N LYS A 240 -21.52 7.38 8.31
CA LYS A 240 -21.22 6.33 7.33
C LYS A 240 -19.76 5.92 7.44
N ILE A 241 -19.49 4.63 7.23
CA ILE A 241 -18.14 4.08 7.06
C ILE A 241 -18.18 3.23 5.78
N ILE A 242 -17.31 3.53 4.82
CA ILE A 242 -17.13 2.74 3.60
C ILE A 242 -15.75 2.09 3.66
N SER A 243 -15.74 0.77 3.48
CA SER A 243 -14.51 -0.03 3.47
C SER A 243 -13.88 -0.04 2.09
N TYR A 244 -12.58 0.25 2.02
CA TYR A 244 -11.68 -0.06 0.91
C TYR A 244 -10.63 -1.06 1.40
N GLN A 245 -9.84 -1.62 0.50
CA GLN A 245 -8.86 -2.66 0.84
C GLN A 245 -7.89 -2.25 1.96
N ASN A 246 -7.38 -1.02 1.91
CA ASN A 246 -6.33 -0.52 2.81
C ASN A 246 -6.74 0.72 3.64
N TYR A 247 -7.96 1.21 3.51
CA TYR A 247 -8.45 2.35 4.30
C TYR A 247 -9.97 2.37 4.41
N LEU A 248 -10.48 3.15 5.37
CA LEU A 248 -11.89 3.42 5.58
C LEU A 248 -12.20 4.86 5.22
N ASN A 249 -13.23 5.11 4.40
CA ASN A 249 -13.82 6.43 4.26
C ASN A 249 -14.82 6.67 5.38
N LEU A 250 -14.59 7.70 6.19
CA LEU A 250 -15.41 8.03 7.34
C LEU A 250 -16.21 9.31 7.05
N GLU A 251 -17.52 9.29 7.26
CA GLU A 251 -18.39 10.47 7.15
C GLU A 251 -18.90 10.90 8.53
N LYS A 252 -18.69 12.16 8.93
CA LYS A 252 -19.27 12.78 10.14
C LYS A 252 -19.70 14.20 9.81
N ASN A 253 -20.94 14.57 10.15
CA ASN A 253 -21.48 15.91 9.93
C ASN A 253 -21.35 16.43 8.48
N GLY A 254 -21.40 15.52 7.49
CA GLY A 254 -21.25 15.87 6.07
C GLY A 254 -19.81 16.11 5.62
N LEU A 255 -18.81 15.85 6.47
CA LEU A 255 -17.40 15.88 6.16
C LEU A 255 -16.82 14.47 6.10
N TYR A 256 -15.68 14.33 5.41
CA TYR A 256 -15.00 13.09 5.09
C TYR A 256 -13.54 13.08 5.55
N THR A 257 -13.02 11.89 5.87
CA THR A 257 -11.59 11.58 6.05
C THR A 257 -11.29 10.12 5.72
N TYR A 258 -10.01 9.74 5.75
CA TYR A 258 -9.53 8.36 5.60
C TYR A 258 -8.76 7.87 6.82
N TYR A 259 -9.21 6.75 7.40
CA TYR A 259 -8.49 6.01 8.44
C TYR A 259 -7.82 4.76 7.84
N PRO A 260 -6.58 4.40 8.23
CA PRO A 260 -5.72 5.08 9.22
C PRO A 260 -4.93 6.27 8.64
N ASN A 261 -4.98 6.49 7.33
CA ASN A 261 -4.08 7.36 6.57
C ASN A 261 -4.05 8.84 7.06
N ILE A 262 -5.11 9.60 6.78
CA ILE A 262 -5.14 11.05 7.05
C ILE A 262 -5.59 11.33 8.49
N GLY A 263 -6.37 10.43 9.08
CA GLY A 263 -6.75 10.47 10.48
C GLY A 263 -8.21 10.11 10.73
N MET A 264 -8.68 10.40 11.95
CA MET A 264 -10.03 10.04 12.41
C MET A 264 -11.04 11.18 12.32
N GLU A 265 -10.58 12.43 12.25
CA GLU A 265 -11.45 13.62 12.26
C GLU A 265 -11.80 14.03 10.83
N PRO A 266 -13.09 14.00 10.43
CA PRO A 266 -13.51 14.38 9.09
C PRO A 266 -13.33 15.87 8.81
N LYS A 267 -12.54 16.20 7.78
CA LYS A 267 -12.14 17.57 7.43
C LYS A 267 -12.68 18.03 6.09
N TYR A 268 -12.86 17.12 5.13
CA TYR A 268 -13.13 17.48 3.74
C TYR A 268 -14.61 17.42 3.40
N LYS A 269 -15.11 18.39 2.66
CA LYS A 269 -16.49 18.36 2.13
C LYS A 269 -16.64 17.32 1.01
N LYS A 270 -15.60 17.11 0.22
CA LYS A 270 -15.48 15.99 -0.72
C LYS A 270 -14.09 15.40 -0.61
N LEU A 271 -14.01 14.08 -0.65
CA LEU A 271 -12.76 13.34 -0.66
C LEU A 271 -12.92 12.15 -1.60
N GLU A 272 -12.24 12.20 -2.73
CA GLU A 272 -12.28 11.16 -3.75
C GLU A 272 -11.34 9.99 -3.36
N PRO A 273 -11.65 8.75 -3.78
CA PRO A 273 -10.76 7.61 -3.55
C PRO A 273 -9.32 7.91 -3.97
N TYR A 274 -8.36 7.30 -3.27
CA TYR A 274 -6.95 7.45 -3.64
C TYR A 274 -6.69 7.01 -5.08
N ILE A 275 -5.94 7.84 -5.79
CA ILE A 275 -5.29 7.51 -7.06
C ILE A 275 -3.80 7.36 -6.76
N GLY A 276 -3.39 6.13 -6.47
CA GLY A 276 -2.06 5.82 -5.94
C GLY A 276 -1.87 6.39 -4.52
N ASN A 277 -0.95 7.35 -4.39
CA ASN A 277 -0.55 8.01 -3.15
C ASN A 277 -1.40 9.24 -2.78
N PHE A 278 -2.19 9.77 -3.71
CA PHE A 278 -2.91 11.02 -3.51
C PHE A 278 -4.42 10.84 -3.64
N ALA A 279 -5.19 11.58 -2.86
CA ALA A 279 -6.63 11.71 -2.98
C ALA A 279 -6.98 13.15 -3.31
N ARG A 280 -7.97 13.34 -4.18
CA ARG A 280 -8.48 14.67 -4.52
C ARG A 280 -9.46 15.13 -3.44
N PHE A 281 -9.37 16.38 -3.00
CA PHE A 281 -10.27 16.91 -1.98
C PHE A 281 -10.89 18.27 -2.34
N GLU A 282 -12.02 18.56 -1.70
CA GLU A 282 -12.63 19.88 -1.59
C GLU A 282 -12.89 20.17 -0.10
N THR A 283 -12.43 21.31 0.38
CA THR A 283 -12.65 21.80 1.75
C THR A 283 -14.02 22.46 1.90
N PRO A 284 -14.52 22.68 3.13
CA PRO A 284 -15.82 23.33 3.36
C PRO A 284 -15.92 24.74 2.75
N ASP A 285 -14.83 25.50 2.72
CA ASP A 285 -14.70 26.82 2.08
C ASP A 285 -14.51 26.76 0.56
N GLY A 286 -14.51 25.56 -0.03
CA GLY A 286 -14.49 25.33 -1.48
C GLY A 286 -13.09 25.25 -2.10
N LYS A 287 -12.02 25.36 -1.31
CA LYS A 287 -10.65 25.16 -1.83
C LYS A 287 -10.43 23.71 -2.21
N LYS A 288 -9.75 23.51 -3.33
CA LYS A 288 -9.45 22.18 -3.87
C LYS A 288 -7.95 21.91 -3.82
N GLY A 289 -7.62 20.64 -3.68
CA GLY A 289 -6.24 20.21 -3.59
C GLY A 289 -6.11 18.70 -3.62
N TRP A 290 -4.88 18.24 -3.44
CA TRP A 290 -4.52 16.85 -3.27
C TRP A 290 -4.03 16.64 -1.86
N VAL A 291 -4.41 15.53 -1.25
CA VAL A 291 -3.89 15.12 0.05
C VAL A 291 -3.16 13.80 -0.12
N ASP A 292 -1.96 13.70 0.44
CA ASP A 292 -1.25 12.42 0.47
C ASP A 292 -1.74 11.51 1.59
N ARG A 293 -1.30 10.25 1.58
CA ARG A 293 -1.66 9.26 2.60
C ARG A 293 -1.20 9.62 4.03
N LYS A 294 -0.39 10.67 4.22
CA LYS A 294 0.06 11.18 5.51
C LYS A 294 -0.73 12.43 5.95
N GLY A 295 -1.71 12.87 5.15
CA GLY A 295 -2.53 14.03 5.45
C GLY A 295 -1.91 15.37 5.05
N LYS A 296 -0.79 15.38 4.31
CA LYS A 296 -0.21 16.63 3.82
C LYS A 296 -0.97 17.09 2.57
N GLU A 297 -1.34 18.37 2.57
CA GLU A 297 -2.20 18.98 1.57
C GLU A 297 -1.40 19.80 0.57
N TYR A 298 -1.81 19.73 -0.69
CA TYR A 298 -1.26 20.44 -1.83
C TYR A 298 -2.42 21.10 -2.57
N PHE A 299 -2.64 22.39 -2.32
CA PHE A 299 -3.72 23.16 -2.96
C PHE A 299 -3.36 23.47 -4.42
N ASP A 300 -4.38 23.61 -5.27
CA ASP A 300 -4.16 23.97 -6.69
C ASP A 300 -3.61 25.40 -6.85
N GLN A 301 -3.87 26.28 -5.88
CA GLN A 301 -3.47 27.69 -5.82
C GLN A 301 -3.27 28.15 -4.37
#